data_AF-A0A6H5GCG6-F1
#
_entry.id   AF-A0A6H5GCG6-F1
#
_cell.length_a   1.000
_cell.length_b   1.000
_cell.length_c   1.000
_cell.angle_alpha   90.00
_cell.angle_beta   90.00
_cell.angle_gamma   90.00
#
_symmetry.space_group_name_H-M   'P 1'
#
loop_
_entity.id
_entity.type
_entity.pdbx_description
1 polymer ?
#
loop_
_entity_poly.entity_id
_entity_poly.type
_entity_poly.pdbx_seq_one_letter_code
_entity_poly.pdbx_strand_id
1 'polypeptide(L)'
;MANPSFIIVATNIYCHEKNYEAALKFLHNSDDIESMALKTQVYLRMDRVDLAKKEVKAMQDKDEDNTLTQLAQAWLNIAMGGDKLQDAYYIFQELIDKYGSSAVLLNGQAVTYIGQGKYEEAESALQEAMDKDSNNPDTFLNMMVLSQHLGKPVEVSGLIYLP
;
A
#
# COMPACT_ATOMS: atom_id res chain seq x y z
N MET A 1 -9.32 -29.20 1.06
CA MET A 1 -8.70 -27.87 1.18
C MET A 1 -9.07 -27.08 -0.06
N ALA A 2 -9.60 -25.86 0.08
CA ALA A 2 -9.84 -25.01 -1.09
C ALA A 2 -8.49 -24.57 -1.68
N ASN A 3 -8.44 -24.41 -3.01
CA ASN A 3 -7.21 -23.99 -3.69
C ASN A 3 -6.83 -22.56 -3.22
N PRO A 4 -5.60 -22.30 -2.72
CA PRO A 4 -5.18 -20.98 -2.25
C PRO A 4 -5.40 -19.87 -3.28
N SER A 5 -5.10 -20.14 -4.56
CA SER A 5 -5.32 -19.17 -5.65
C SER A 5 -6.80 -18.84 -5.83
N PHE A 6 -7.70 -19.82 -5.62
CA PHE A 6 -9.14 -19.58 -5.67
C PHE A 6 -9.59 -18.65 -4.53
N ILE A 7 -9.08 -18.85 -3.31
CA ILE A 7 -9.38 -18.01 -2.15
C ILE A 7 -8.97 -16.56 -2.43
N ILE A 8 -7.75 -16.35 -2.92
CA ILE A 8 -7.20 -15.02 -3.20
C ILE A 8 -8.00 -14.32 -4.30
N VAL A 9 -8.31 -15.00 -5.40
CA VAL A 9 -9.07 -14.42 -6.52
C VAL A 9 -10.49 -14.08 -6.08
N ALA A 10 -11.19 -15.00 -5.40
CA ALA A 10 -12.54 -14.75 -4.90
C ALA A 10 -12.57 -13.56 -3.94
N THR A 11 -11.60 -13.50 -3.01
CA THR A 11 -11.49 -12.40 -2.05
C THR A 11 -11.28 -11.06 -2.76
N ASN A 12 -10.39 -10.99 -3.76
CA ASN A 12 -10.18 -9.77 -4.53
C ASN A 12 -11.45 -9.30 -5.25
N ILE A 13 -12.21 -10.22 -5.87
CA ILE A 13 -13.48 -9.90 -6.52
C ILE A 13 -14.45 -9.26 -5.50
N TYR A 14 -14.64 -9.87 -4.33
CA TYR A 14 -15.51 -9.30 -3.29
C TYR A 14 -15.00 -7.97 -2.74
N CYS A 15 -13.68 -7.78 -2.65
CA CYS A 15 -13.08 -6.49 -2.27
C CYS A 15 -13.39 -5.38 -3.28
N HIS A 16 -13.39 -5.71 -4.59
CA HIS A 16 -13.78 -4.78 -5.65
C HIS A 16 -15.28 -4.41 -5.58
N GLU A 17 -16.12 -5.36 -5.19
CA GLU A 17 -17.56 -5.12 -4.94
C GLU A 17 -17.86 -4.44 -3.59
N LYS A 18 -16.82 -4.09 -2.80
CA LYS A 18 -16.93 -3.54 -1.44
C LYS A 18 -17.66 -4.46 -0.45
N ASN A 19 -17.76 -5.75 -0.76
CA ASN A 19 -18.35 -6.77 0.12
C ASN A 19 -17.27 -7.41 0.99
N TYR A 20 -16.75 -6.63 1.94
CA TYR A 20 -15.64 -7.04 2.80
C TYR A 20 -15.98 -8.23 3.71
N GLU A 21 -17.24 -8.33 4.16
CA GLU A 21 -17.69 -9.46 4.98
C GLU A 21 -17.62 -10.79 4.22
N ALA A 22 -18.04 -10.81 2.95
CA ALA A 22 -17.90 -11.99 2.10
C ALA A 22 -16.43 -12.33 1.88
N ALA A 23 -15.59 -11.34 1.60
CA ALA A 23 -14.14 -11.52 1.43
C ALA A 23 -13.50 -12.20 2.66
N LEU A 24 -13.81 -11.72 3.87
CA LEU A 24 -13.28 -12.28 5.11
C LEU A 24 -13.73 -13.73 5.37
N LYS A 25 -14.91 -14.14 4.89
CA LYS A 25 -15.38 -15.53 5.01
C LYS A 25 -14.50 -16.51 4.22
N PHE A 26 -14.01 -16.10 3.04
CA PHE A 26 -13.09 -16.93 2.24
C PHE A 26 -11.71 -17.03 2.90
N LEU A 27 -11.25 -15.94 3.53
CA LEU A 27 -9.97 -15.89 4.24
C LEU A 27 -9.98 -16.57 5.61
N HIS A 28 -11.16 -16.88 6.19
CA HIS A 28 -11.26 -17.37 7.57
C HIS A 28 -10.49 -18.67 7.83
N ASN A 29 -10.44 -19.56 6.84
CA ASN A 29 -9.82 -20.88 6.98
C ASN A 29 -8.39 -20.95 6.40
N SER A 30 -7.85 -19.84 5.89
CA SER A 30 -6.50 -19.78 5.33
C SER A 30 -5.55 -19.12 6.32
N ASP A 31 -4.39 -19.73 6.52
CA ASP A 31 -3.37 -19.26 7.48
C ASP A 31 -2.05 -18.92 6.78
N ASP A 32 -1.98 -18.97 5.45
CA ASP A 32 -0.79 -18.52 4.71
C ASP A 32 -0.61 -16.99 4.80
N ILE A 33 0.66 -16.54 4.71
CA ILE A 33 1.04 -15.12 4.84
C ILE A 33 0.33 -14.26 3.80
N GLU A 34 0.11 -14.76 2.58
CA GLU A 34 -0.59 -14.03 1.53
C GLU A 34 -2.06 -13.76 1.90
N SER A 35 -2.76 -14.76 2.43
CA SER A 35 -4.12 -14.62 2.93
C SER A 35 -4.20 -13.68 4.14
N MET A 36 -3.23 -13.73 5.05
CA MET A 36 -3.15 -12.82 6.19
C MET A 36 -2.88 -11.37 5.76
N ALA A 37 -2.01 -11.16 4.76
CA ALA A 37 -1.75 -9.85 4.18
C ALA A 37 -3.02 -9.30 3.52
N LEU A 38 -3.75 -10.11 2.75
CA LEU A 38 -5.01 -9.70 2.13
C LEU A 38 -6.08 -9.37 3.17
N LYS A 39 -6.15 -10.14 4.27
CA LYS A 39 -7.03 -9.85 5.40
C LYS A 39 -6.70 -8.51 6.06
N THR A 40 -5.40 -8.23 6.22
CA THR A 40 -4.91 -6.94 6.72
C THR A 40 -5.40 -5.80 5.83
N GLN A 41 -5.25 -5.91 4.51
CA GLN A 41 -5.77 -4.92 3.56
C GLN A 41 -7.29 -4.74 3.69
N VAL A 42 -8.05 -5.82 3.82
CA VAL A 42 -9.50 -5.75 4.01
C VAL A 42 -9.84 -5.01 5.30
N TYR A 43 -9.18 -5.31 6.42
CA TYR A 43 -9.41 -4.61 7.68
C TYR A 43 -9.08 -3.12 7.59
N LEU A 44 -7.99 -2.75 6.90
CA LEU A 44 -7.65 -1.35 6.67
C LEU A 44 -8.70 -0.64 5.82
N ARG A 45 -9.24 -1.29 4.77
CA ARG A 45 -10.35 -0.75 3.96
C ARG A 45 -11.67 -0.62 4.70
N MET A 46 -11.83 -1.34 5.82
CA MET A 46 -12.98 -1.24 6.72
C MET A 46 -12.75 -0.24 7.87
N ASP A 47 -11.65 0.52 7.86
CA ASP A 47 -11.21 1.41 8.95
C ASP A 47 -11.03 0.67 10.30
N ARG A 48 -10.80 -0.64 10.27
CA ARG A 48 -10.59 -1.51 11.44
C ARG A 48 -9.10 -1.73 11.71
N VAL A 49 -8.40 -0.64 12.00
CA VAL A 49 -6.96 -0.63 12.32
C VAL A 49 -6.62 -1.55 13.50
N ASP A 50 -7.54 -1.70 14.45
CA ASP A 50 -7.41 -2.60 15.60
C ASP A 50 -7.31 -4.08 15.18
N LEU A 51 -8.06 -4.50 14.18
CA LEU A 51 -8.01 -5.86 13.63
C LEU A 51 -6.80 -6.04 12.72
N ALA A 52 -6.49 -5.05 11.89
CA ALA A 52 -5.28 -5.06 11.06
C ALA A 52 -4.02 -5.24 11.92
N LYS A 53 -3.92 -4.55 13.05
CA LYS A 53 -2.80 -4.67 13.99
C LYS A 53 -2.67 -6.08 14.59
N LYS A 54 -3.78 -6.75 14.89
CA LYS A 54 -3.75 -8.13 15.38
C LYS A 54 -3.26 -9.09 14.30
N GLU A 55 -3.71 -8.90 13.07
CA GLU A 55 -3.32 -9.75 11.94
C GLU A 55 -1.84 -9.57 11.59
N VAL A 56 -1.34 -8.33 11.50
CA VAL A 56 0.09 -8.06 11.25
C VAL A 56 0.97 -8.66 12.35
N LYS A 57 0.54 -8.59 13.61
CA LYS A 57 1.26 -9.26 14.70
C LYS A 57 1.34 -10.77 14.50
N ALA A 58 0.23 -11.41 14.10
CA ALA A 58 0.23 -12.84 13.80
C ALA A 58 1.13 -13.17 12.60
N MET A 59 1.23 -12.28 11.59
CA MET A 59 2.18 -12.44 10.49
C MET A 59 3.64 -12.35 10.97
N GLN A 60 3.95 -11.40 11.87
CA GLN A 60 5.29 -11.27 12.48
C GLN A 60 5.67 -12.48 13.32
N ASP A 61 4.75 -12.99 14.14
CA ASP A 61 4.97 -14.20 14.94
C ASP A 61 5.24 -15.44 14.05
N LYS A 62 4.80 -15.41 12.78
CA LYS A 62 4.96 -16.49 11.81
C LYS A 62 6.24 -16.37 10.98
N ASP A 63 6.50 -15.19 10.44
CA ASP A 63 7.68 -14.89 9.63
C ASP A 63 7.84 -13.36 9.52
N GLU A 64 8.65 -12.78 10.41
CA GLU A 64 8.89 -11.32 10.47
C GLU A 64 9.73 -10.79 9.30
N ASP A 65 10.60 -11.64 8.73
CA ASP A 65 11.49 -11.30 7.61
C ASP A 65 10.79 -11.41 6.24
N ASN A 66 9.56 -11.94 6.22
CA ASN A 66 8.80 -12.05 4.99
C ASN A 66 8.50 -10.68 4.39
N THR A 67 8.73 -10.53 3.09
CA THR A 67 8.48 -9.28 2.37
C THR A 67 7.02 -8.84 2.47
N LEU A 68 6.06 -9.78 2.48
CA LEU A 68 4.64 -9.46 2.66
C LEU A 68 4.32 -9.02 4.09
N THR A 69 4.98 -9.59 5.11
CA THR A 69 4.83 -9.16 6.51
C THR A 69 5.33 -7.72 6.68
N GLN A 70 6.50 -7.40 6.11
CA GLN A 70 7.05 -6.05 6.14
C GLN A 70 6.14 -5.05 5.41
N LEU A 71 5.63 -5.39 4.21
CA LEU A 71 4.69 -4.54 3.49
C LEU A 71 3.37 -4.33 4.26
N ALA A 72 2.82 -5.38 4.87
CA ALA A 72 1.61 -5.27 5.68
C ALA A 72 1.83 -4.37 6.91
N GLN A 73 3.01 -4.43 7.53
CA GLN A 73 3.40 -3.53 8.61
C GLN A 73 3.54 -2.07 8.13
N ALA A 74 4.06 -1.84 6.92
CA ALA A 74 4.14 -0.50 6.33
C ALA A 74 2.74 0.09 6.06
N TRP A 75 1.80 -0.68 5.51
CA TRP A 75 0.42 -0.24 5.31
C TRP A 75 -0.28 0.10 6.63
N LEU A 76 -0.09 -0.73 7.66
CA LEU A 76 -0.63 -0.46 8.99
C LEU A 76 -0.05 0.84 9.57
N ASN A 77 1.25 1.06 9.42
CA ASN A 77 1.92 2.27 9.91
C ASN A 77 1.44 3.53 9.17
N ILE A 78 1.21 3.45 7.86
CA ILE A 78 0.58 4.54 7.09
C ILE A 78 -0.82 4.85 7.66
N ALA A 79 -1.64 3.82 7.87
CA ALA A 79 -3.01 4.00 8.38
C ALA A 79 -3.05 4.57 9.80
N MET A 80 -2.04 4.30 10.64
CA MET A 80 -1.92 4.88 11.98
C MET A 80 -1.49 6.35 11.96
N GLY A 81 -0.74 6.78 10.93
CA GLY A 81 -0.27 8.15 10.78
C GLY A 81 0.68 8.62 11.89
N GLY A 82 0.92 9.94 11.95
CA GLY A 82 1.80 10.56 12.93
C GLY A 82 3.23 10.01 12.87
N ASP A 83 3.82 9.71 14.03
CA ASP A 83 5.19 9.20 14.14
C ASP A 83 5.38 7.85 13.40
N LYS A 84 4.29 7.11 13.14
CA LYS A 84 4.34 5.83 12.41
C LYS A 84 4.62 5.99 10.92
N LEU A 85 4.44 7.17 10.35
CA LEU A 85 4.83 7.42 8.97
C LEU A 85 6.33 7.25 8.76
N GLN A 86 7.15 7.58 9.76
CA GLN A 86 8.59 7.42 9.66
C GLN A 86 9.00 5.93 9.73
N ASP A 87 8.31 5.14 10.55
CA ASP A 87 8.50 3.68 10.59
C ASP A 87 8.12 3.05 9.23
N ALA A 88 6.99 3.47 8.62
CA ALA A 88 6.59 3.01 7.29
C ALA A 88 7.63 3.37 6.21
N TYR A 89 8.16 4.59 6.25
CA TYR A 89 9.19 5.06 5.34
C TYR A 89 10.41 4.14 5.36
N TYR A 90 10.94 3.81 6.55
CA TYR A 90 12.12 2.97 6.66
C TYR A 90 11.91 1.58 6.09
N ILE A 91 10.72 1.01 6.24
CA ILE A 91 10.38 -0.28 5.64
C ILE A 91 10.42 -0.20 4.11
N PHE A 92 9.82 0.83 3.50
CA PHE A 92 9.88 0.99 2.04
C PHE A 92 11.31 1.19 1.55
N GLN A 93 12.10 2.01 2.25
CA GLN A 93 13.50 2.25 1.90
C GLN A 93 14.33 0.96 1.97
N GLU A 94 14.18 0.16 3.03
CA GLU A 94 14.88 -1.12 3.16
C GLU A 94 14.51 -2.09 2.02
N LEU A 95 13.23 -2.17 1.66
CA LEU A 95 12.77 -2.98 0.54
C LEU A 95 13.34 -2.51 -0.80
N ILE A 96 13.44 -1.20 -1.00
CA ILE A 96 14.05 -0.59 -2.19
C ILE A 96 15.56 -0.91 -2.23
N ASP A 97 16.26 -0.78 -1.12
CA ASP A 97 17.70 -1.04 -1.04
C ASP A 97 18.02 -2.52 -1.31
N LYS A 98 17.14 -3.43 -0.84
CA LYS A 98 17.33 -4.88 -0.95
C LYS A 98 16.93 -5.46 -2.31
N TYR A 99 15.85 -4.96 -2.90
CA TYR A 99 15.24 -5.55 -4.11
C TYR A 99 15.17 -4.62 -5.32
N GLY A 100 15.57 -3.36 -5.15
CA GLY A 100 15.49 -2.31 -6.16
C GLY A 100 14.19 -1.53 -6.11
N SER A 101 14.21 -0.32 -6.66
CA SER A 101 13.04 0.55 -6.73
C SER A 101 12.02 0.08 -7.77
N SER A 102 10.75 0.08 -7.37
CA SER A 102 9.59 -0.18 -8.22
C SER A 102 8.55 0.92 -8.01
N ALA A 103 7.65 1.12 -8.99
CA ALA A 103 6.61 2.15 -8.88
C ALA A 103 5.77 1.98 -7.60
N VAL A 104 5.45 0.74 -7.20
CA VAL A 104 4.67 0.47 -5.97
C VAL A 104 5.41 0.91 -4.70
N LEU A 105 6.70 0.56 -4.58
CA LEU A 105 7.50 0.92 -3.40
C LEU A 105 7.73 2.44 -3.32
N LEU A 106 8.03 3.07 -4.46
CA LEU A 106 8.22 4.51 -4.56
C LEU A 106 6.94 5.29 -4.24
N ASN A 107 5.78 4.79 -4.67
CA ASN A 107 4.49 5.37 -4.28
C ASN A 107 4.24 5.24 -2.77
N GLY A 108 4.54 4.08 -2.18
CA GLY A 108 4.46 3.88 -0.74
C GLY A 108 5.34 4.88 0.03
N GLN A 109 6.58 5.05 -0.41
CA GLN A 109 7.51 6.04 0.14
C GLN A 109 6.99 7.48 -0.02
N ALA A 110 6.51 7.86 -1.19
CA ALA A 110 5.94 9.18 -1.43
C ALA A 110 4.72 9.48 -0.54
N VAL A 111 3.84 8.51 -0.31
CA VAL A 111 2.71 8.66 0.63
C VAL A 111 3.21 8.97 2.04
N THR A 112 4.29 8.33 2.49
CA THR A 112 4.88 8.64 3.80
C THR A 112 5.45 10.06 3.86
N TYR A 113 6.11 10.53 2.80
CA TYR A 113 6.62 11.90 2.70
C TYR A 113 5.49 12.95 2.69
N ILE A 114 4.44 12.73 1.88
CA ILE A 114 3.27 13.61 1.83
C ILE A 114 2.63 13.72 3.21
N GLY A 115 2.42 12.59 3.90
CA GLY A 115 1.85 12.58 5.25
C GLY A 115 2.72 13.30 6.30
N GLN A 116 4.03 13.41 6.07
CA GLN A 116 4.97 14.15 6.91
C GLN A 116 5.16 15.61 6.50
N GLY A 117 4.53 16.07 5.40
CA GLY A 117 4.73 17.41 4.85
C GLY A 117 6.05 17.62 4.11
N LYS A 118 6.76 16.54 3.78
CA LYS A 118 8.04 16.53 3.03
C LYS A 118 7.79 16.48 1.52
N TYR A 119 7.23 17.55 0.99
CA TYR A 119 6.68 17.56 -0.37
C TYR A 119 7.74 17.48 -1.47
N GLU A 120 8.94 18.01 -1.25
CA GLU A 120 10.04 17.98 -2.23
C GLU A 120 10.57 16.56 -2.41
N GLU A 121 10.74 15.83 -1.32
CA GLU A 121 11.15 14.42 -1.34
C GLU A 121 10.07 13.53 -1.95
N ALA A 122 8.79 13.84 -1.69
CA ALA A 122 7.68 13.17 -2.35
C ALA A 122 7.70 13.37 -3.88
N GLU A 123 7.99 14.59 -4.36
CA GLU A 123 8.08 14.90 -5.80
C GLU A 123 9.16 14.06 -6.47
N SER A 124 10.34 14.00 -5.85
CA SER A 124 11.46 13.19 -6.34
C SER A 124 11.11 11.70 -6.44
N ALA A 125 10.47 11.14 -5.40
CA ALA A 125 10.07 9.74 -5.39
C ALA A 125 9.00 9.42 -6.45
N LEU A 126 8.01 10.31 -6.63
CA LEU A 126 6.97 10.16 -7.66
C LEU A 126 7.54 10.28 -9.08
N GLN A 127 8.53 11.15 -9.29
CA GLN A 127 9.18 11.28 -10.60
C GLN A 127 9.93 9.99 -10.96
N GLU A 128 10.68 9.42 -10.01
CA GLU A 128 11.29 8.12 -10.22
C GLU A 128 10.23 7.02 -10.46
N ALA A 129 9.10 7.05 -9.75
CA ALA A 129 8.02 6.08 -9.94
C ALA A 129 7.45 6.14 -11.36
N MET A 130 7.35 7.34 -11.94
CA MET A 130 6.91 7.56 -13.32
C MET A 130 7.94 7.03 -14.33
N ASP A 131 9.23 7.16 -14.05
CA ASP A 131 10.28 6.58 -14.88
C ASP A 131 10.28 5.04 -14.84
N LYS A 132 9.80 4.44 -13.73
CA LYS A 132 9.64 2.97 -13.62
C LYS A 132 8.39 2.45 -14.33
N ASP A 133 7.27 3.14 -14.20
CA ASP A 133 5.99 2.78 -14.82
C ASP A 133 5.16 4.04 -15.07
N SER A 134 5.23 4.54 -16.30
CA SER A 134 4.56 5.76 -16.71
C SER A 134 3.04 5.65 -16.79
N ASN A 135 2.48 4.45 -16.67
CA ASN A 135 1.03 4.22 -16.70
C ASN A 135 0.48 3.84 -15.32
N ASN A 136 1.28 3.96 -14.26
CA ASN A 136 0.86 3.61 -12.91
C ASN A 136 -0.19 4.61 -12.38
N PRO A 137 -1.43 4.18 -12.11
CA PRO A 137 -2.50 5.09 -11.67
C PRO A 137 -2.24 5.71 -10.29
N ASP A 138 -1.57 4.98 -9.39
CA ASP A 138 -1.25 5.48 -8.05
C ASP A 138 -0.24 6.62 -8.11
N THR A 139 0.76 6.53 -9.00
CA THR A 139 1.73 7.61 -9.25
C THR A 139 1.03 8.90 -9.65
N PHE A 140 0.08 8.83 -10.59
CA PHE A 140 -0.66 10.01 -11.03
C PHE A 140 -1.51 10.62 -9.92
N LEU A 141 -2.23 9.78 -9.18
CA LEU A 141 -3.05 10.25 -8.06
C LEU A 141 -2.20 10.96 -7.00
N ASN A 142 -1.06 10.37 -6.63
CA ASN A 142 -0.16 10.95 -5.65
C ASN A 142 0.47 12.26 -6.15
N MET A 143 0.83 12.36 -7.44
CA MET A 143 1.29 13.62 -8.03
C MET A 143 0.20 14.72 -8.04
N MET A 144 -1.06 14.37 -8.27
CA MET A 144 -2.17 15.33 -8.20
C MET A 144 -2.33 15.88 -6.78
N VAL A 145 -2.31 15.01 -5.77
CA VAL A 145 -2.38 15.41 -4.35
C VAL A 145 -1.18 16.31 -4.01
N LEU A 146 0.03 15.92 -4.43
CA LEU A 146 1.24 16.70 -4.19
C LEU A 146 1.19 18.09 -4.85
N SER A 147 0.69 18.18 -6.08
CA SER A 147 0.54 19.45 -6.81
C SER A 147 -0.37 20.43 -6.08
N GLN A 148 -1.45 19.94 -5.46
CA GLN A 148 -2.34 20.76 -4.63
C GLN A 148 -1.62 21.32 -3.40
N HIS A 149 -0.78 20.52 -2.73
CA HIS A 149 0.01 20.98 -1.58
C HIS A 149 1.09 22.00 -1.94
N LEU A 150 1.70 21.88 -3.14
CA LEU A 150 2.73 22.81 -3.62
C LEU A 150 2.15 24.11 -4.21
N GLY A 151 0.82 24.22 -4.35
CA GLY A 151 0.18 25.37 -4.99
C GLY A 151 0.53 25.53 -6.47
N LYS A 152 1.08 24.47 -7.10
CA LYS A 152 1.36 24.47 -8.55
C LYS A 152 0.02 24.31 -9.29
N PRO A 153 -0.21 25.05 -10.39
CA PRO A 153 -1.37 24.81 -11.23
C PRO A 153 -1.34 23.34 -11.70
N VAL A 154 -2.52 22.72 -11.78
CA VAL A 154 -2.67 21.31 -12.19
C VAL A 154 -2.42 21.17 -13.71
N GLU A 155 -1.24 21.53 -14.18
CA GLU A 155 -0.78 21.30 -15.56
C GLU A 155 -0.60 19.80 -15.85
N VAL A 156 -0.55 18.98 -14.80
CA VAL A 156 -0.61 17.50 -14.86
C VAL A 156 -1.94 16.99 -15.45
N SER A 157 -2.99 17.83 -15.49
CA SER A 157 -4.26 17.50 -16.16
C SER A 157 -4.09 17.22 -17.67
N GLY A 158 -3.00 17.68 -18.29
CA GLY A 158 -2.71 17.45 -19.70
C GLY A 158 -2.29 16.00 -20.04
N LEU A 159 -1.82 15.22 -19.05
CA LEU A 159 -1.42 13.82 -19.26
C LEU A 159 -2.62 12.86 -19.21
N ILE A 160 -3.77 13.31 -18.69
CA ILE A 160 -5.02 12.54 -18.59
C ILE A 160 -5.77 12.52 -19.95
N TYR A 161 -5.31 13.31 -20.92
CA TYR A 161 -5.93 13.49 -22.25
C TYR A 161 -5.03 13.07 -23.41
N LEU A 162 -4.19 12.03 -23.24
CA LEU A 162 -3.62 11.34 -24.39
C LEU A 162 -4.49 10.10 -24.73
N PRO A 163 -4.97 10.00 -25.98
CA PRO A 163 -5.97 9.01 -26.40
C PRO A 163 -5.44 7.56 -26.44
#